data_AF-A0A2E6KII8-F1
#
_entry.id   AF-A0A2E6KII8-F1
#
_cell.length_a   1.000
_cell.length_b   1.000
_cell.length_c   1.000
_cell.angle_alpha   90.00
_cell.angle_beta   90.00
_cell.angle_gamma   90.00
#
_symmetry.space_group_name_H-M   'P 1'
#
loop_
_entity.id
_entity.type
_entity.pdbx_description
1 polymer ?
#
loop_
_entity_poly.entity_id
_entity_poly.type
_entity_poly.pdbx_seq_one_letter_code
_entity_poly.pdbx_strand_id
1 'polypeptide(L)'
;MKEFFNNVYKVLIEKRTDFSGRASRNEYWSSWLFIQLTSIILLIFAFRAKPLLLIFILFSILIIIPSLAVTTRRLHDVNKSGYWLIVPLPLIFISYLSLFLLSLFSPENQSEGLNFFQIISIITYITGILMASLWYCFPIFMFLTQKGDIETNKYGDPN
;
A
#
# COMPACT_ATOMS: atom_id res chain seq x y z
N MET A 1 -24.31 10.43 1.35
CA MET A 1 -24.33 8.94 1.35
C MET A 1 -24.39 8.33 -0.05
N LYS A 2 -25.33 8.70 -0.94
CA LYS A 2 -25.40 8.11 -2.30
C LYS A 2 -24.09 8.25 -3.10
N GLU A 3 -23.50 9.45 -3.10
CA GLU A 3 -22.24 9.72 -3.79
C GLU A 3 -21.06 8.87 -3.27
N PHE A 4 -21.00 8.64 -1.95
CA PHE A 4 -19.98 7.80 -1.33
C PHE A 4 -20.02 6.37 -1.89
N PHE A 5 -21.20 5.74 -1.92
CA PHE A 5 -21.34 4.38 -2.44
C PHE A 5 -21.13 4.30 -3.95
N ASN A 6 -21.54 5.34 -4.69
CA ASN A 6 -21.27 5.41 -6.14
C ASN A 6 -19.76 5.44 -6.43
N ASN A 7 -18.99 6.23 -5.68
CA ASN A 7 -17.54 6.29 -5.84
C ASN A 7 -16.88 4.93 -5.51
N VAL A 8 -17.32 4.29 -4.42
CA VAL A 8 -16.84 2.94 -4.04
C VAL A 8 -17.15 1.94 -5.16
N TYR A 9 -18.37 1.92 -5.68
CA TYR A 9 -18.76 1.03 -6.78
C TYR A 9 -17.92 1.28 -8.03
N LYS A 10 -17.75 2.54 -8.43
CA LYS A 10 -16.92 2.95 -9.56
C LYS A 10 -15.49 2.45 -9.42
N VAL A 11 -14.87 2.57 -8.24
CA VAL A 11 -13.48 2.12 -8.02
C VAL A 11 -13.36 0.60 -7.96
N LEU A 12 -14.25 -0.07 -7.22
CA LEU A 12 -14.12 -1.50 -6.95
C LEU A 12 -14.63 -2.39 -8.08
N ILE A 13 -15.57 -1.90 -8.89
CA ILE A 13 -16.24 -2.70 -9.91
C ILE A 13 -15.91 -2.20 -11.31
N GLU A 14 -16.17 -0.93 -11.61
CA GLU A 14 -16.04 -0.38 -12.98
C GLU A 14 -14.57 -0.13 -13.38
N LYS A 15 -13.80 0.52 -12.50
CA LYS A 15 -12.42 0.97 -12.75
C LYS A 15 -11.37 0.21 -11.95
N ARG A 16 -11.68 -1.04 -11.58
CA ARG A 16 -10.80 -1.85 -10.71
C ARG A 16 -9.44 -2.19 -11.30
N THR A 17 -9.35 -2.28 -12.63
CA THR A 17 -8.13 -2.59 -13.38
C THR A 17 -7.71 -1.43 -14.30
N ASP A 18 -8.38 -0.28 -14.19
CA ASP A 18 -8.07 0.89 -14.99
C ASP A 18 -7.07 1.78 -14.26
N PHE A 19 -5.82 1.75 -14.73
CA PHE A 19 -4.72 2.58 -14.25
C PHE A 19 -4.61 3.91 -15.01
N SER A 20 -5.42 4.10 -16.06
CA SER A 20 -5.36 5.28 -16.92
C SER A 20 -6.34 6.36 -16.44
N GLY A 21 -6.08 7.60 -16.82
CA GLY A 21 -6.92 8.72 -16.40
C GLY A 21 -6.61 9.21 -15.00
N ARG A 22 -7.56 9.99 -14.46
CA ARG A 22 -7.44 10.71 -13.20
C ARG A 22 -8.51 10.24 -12.21
N ALA A 23 -8.24 10.39 -10.91
CA ALA A 23 -9.21 10.15 -9.85
C ALA A 23 -9.32 11.36 -8.94
N SER A 24 -10.54 11.82 -8.69
CA SER A 24 -10.81 12.92 -7.77
C SER A 24 -10.46 12.53 -6.34
N ARG A 25 -10.26 13.54 -5.47
CA ARG A 25 -10.05 13.31 -4.04
C ARG A 25 -11.19 12.51 -3.41
N ASN A 26 -12.43 12.85 -3.76
CA ASN A 26 -13.60 12.20 -3.18
C ASN A 26 -13.65 10.72 -3.60
N GLU A 27 -13.36 10.41 -4.86
CA GLU A 27 -13.30 9.03 -5.38
C GLU A 27 -12.24 8.18 -4.63
N TYR A 28 -11.07 8.76 -4.40
CA TYR A 28 -9.98 8.10 -3.66
C TYR A 28 -10.33 7.89 -2.18
N TRP A 29 -10.69 8.94 -1.45
CA TRP A 29 -10.88 8.88 0.01
C TRP A 29 -12.11 8.06 0.41
N SER A 30 -13.21 8.12 -0.35
CA SER A 30 -14.38 7.28 -0.05
C SER A 30 -14.05 5.80 -0.18
N SER A 31 -13.32 5.44 -1.23
CA SER A 31 -12.92 4.05 -1.51
C SER A 31 -11.91 3.56 -0.49
N TRP A 32 -10.89 4.38 -0.17
CA TRP A 32 -9.91 4.06 0.85
C TRP A 32 -10.56 3.82 2.23
N LEU A 33 -11.47 4.71 2.66
CA LEU A 33 -12.18 4.55 3.93
C LEU A 33 -13.04 3.28 3.95
N PHE A 34 -13.78 3.01 2.88
CA PHE A 34 -14.60 1.81 2.77
C PHE A 34 -13.74 0.54 2.90
N ILE A 35 -12.65 0.47 2.14
CA ILE A 35 -11.69 -0.65 2.17
C ILE A 35 -11.12 -0.85 3.57
N GLN A 36 -10.71 0.23 4.24
CA GLN A 36 -10.06 0.15 5.52
C GLN A 36 -11.03 -0.30 6.63
N LEU A 37 -12.26 0.21 6.62
CA LEU A 37 -13.31 -0.20 7.56
C LEU A 37 -13.70 -1.66 7.35
N THR A 38 -13.92 -2.09 6.10
CA THR A 38 -14.21 -3.51 5.80
C THR A 38 -13.08 -4.42 6.24
N SER A 39 -11.82 -4.02 6.01
CA SER A 39 -10.64 -4.78 6.43
C SER A 39 -10.56 -4.94 7.96
N ILE A 40 -10.80 -3.88 8.73
CA ILE A 40 -10.79 -3.91 10.20
C ILE A 40 -11.90 -4.83 10.72
N ILE A 41 -13.11 -4.71 10.17
CA ILE A 41 -14.24 -5.56 10.53
C ILE A 41 -13.91 -7.04 10.28
N LEU A 42 -13.44 -7.37 9.07
CA LEU A 42 -13.06 -8.74 8.71
C LEU A 42 -11.92 -9.27 9.59
N LEU A 43 -10.95 -8.45 9.96
CA LEU A 43 -9.85 -8.85 10.84
C LEU A 43 -10.35 -9.18 12.27
N ILE A 44 -11.23 -8.36 12.84
CA ILE A 44 -11.83 -8.64 14.16
C ILE A 44 -12.57 -9.98 14.15
N PHE A 45 -13.33 -10.25 13.07
CA PHE A 45 -14.04 -11.51 12.90
C PHE A 45 -13.09 -12.69 12.62
N ALA A 46 -11.98 -12.48 11.91
CA ALA A 46 -10.99 -13.51 11.63
C ALA A 46 -10.40 -14.13 12.91
N PHE A 47 -10.23 -13.36 13.97
CA PHE A 47 -9.78 -13.88 15.27
C PHE A 47 -10.78 -14.82 15.97
N ARG A 48 -12.04 -14.82 15.54
CA ARG A 48 -13.10 -15.66 16.13
C ARG A 48 -13.19 -17.05 15.48
N ALA A 49 -12.83 -17.19 14.21
CA ALA A 49 -12.94 -18.48 13.51
C ALA A 49 -12.02 -18.58 12.28
N LYS A 50 -11.38 -19.75 12.08
CA LYS A 50 -10.54 -20.07 10.92
C LYS A 50 -11.18 -19.78 9.55
N PRO A 51 -12.46 -20.11 9.26
CA PRO A 51 -13.07 -19.76 7.96
C PRO A 51 -13.13 -18.24 7.72
N LEU A 52 -13.25 -17.43 8.78
CA LEU A 52 -13.29 -15.97 8.65
C LEU A 52 -11.91 -15.39 8.32
N LEU A 53 -10.82 -16.04 8.75
CA LEU A 53 -9.46 -15.71 8.33
C LEU A 53 -9.28 -15.88 6.82
N LEU A 54 -9.82 -16.96 6.23
CA LEU A 54 -9.76 -17.17 4.79
C LEU A 54 -10.48 -16.05 4.02
N ILE A 55 -11.65 -15.62 4.50
CA ILE A 55 -12.41 -14.51 3.90
C ILE A 55 -11.59 -13.20 3.95
N PHE A 56 -10.96 -12.90 5.09
CA PHE A 56 -10.09 -11.74 5.24
C PHE A 56 -8.92 -11.76 4.23
N ILE A 57 -8.27 -12.92 4.06
CA ILE A 57 -7.16 -13.08 3.11
C ILE A 57 -7.65 -12.87 1.67
N LEU A 58 -8.77 -13.50 1.29
CA LEU A 58 -9.33 -13.35 -0.06
C LEU A 58 -9.72 -11.91 -0.36
N PHE A 59 -10.38 -11.23 0.58
CA PHE A 59 -10.69 -9.81 0.46
C PHE A 59 -9.43 -8.97 0.29
N SER A 60 -8.40 -9.22 1.09
CA SER A 60 -7.11 -8.52 1.02
C SER A 60 -6.44 -8.69 -0.34
N ILE A 61 -6.52 -9.88 -0.95
CA ILE A 61 -5.95 -10.13 -2.29
C ILE A 61 -6.75 -9.40 -3.36
N LEU A 62 -8.08 -9.49 -3.31
CA LEU A 62 -8.97 -8.87 -4.29
C LEU A 62 -8.82 -7.34 -4.31
N ILE A 63 -8.53 -6.72 -3.17
CA ILE A 63 -8.48 -5.27 -3.05
C ILE A 63 -7.14 -4.64 -3.45
N ILE A 64 -6.08 -5.43 -3.60
CA ILE A 64 -4.75 -4.92 -3.99
C ILE A 64 -4.83 -4.18 -5.33
N ILE A 65 -5.40 -4.82 -6.36
CA ILE A 65 -5.47 -4.27 -7.72
C ILE A 65 -6.29 -2.96 -7.77
N PRO A 66 -7.55 -2.91 -7.30
CA PRO A 66 -8.32 -1.66 -7.32
C PRO A 66 -7.70 -0.56 -6.46
N SER A 67 -7.05 -0.91 -5.34
CA SER A 67 -6.32 0.07 -4.52
C SER A 67 -5.15 0.68 -5.27
N LEU A 68 -4.34 -0.14 -5.95
CA LEU A 68 -3.24 0.35 -6.77
C LEU A 68 -3.74 1.18 -7.97
N ALA A 69 -4.83 0.76 -8.61
CA ALA A 69 -5.43 1.47 -9.73
C ALA A 69 -5.92 2.87 -9.33
N VAL A 70 -6.72 3.00 -8.27
CA VAL A 70 -7.22 4.30 -7.81
C VAL A 70 -6.10 5.20 -7.27
N THR A 71 -5.09 4.63 -6.60
CA THR A 71 -3.94 5.40 -6.09
C THR A 71 -3.10 5.95 -7.24
N THR A 72 -2.89 5.14 -8.30
CA THR A 72 -2.18 5.56 -9.51
C THR A 72 -2.93 6.70 -10.21
N ARG A 73 -4.25 6.57 -10.42
CA ARG A 73 -5.09 7.64 -11.00
C ARG A 73 -5.13 8.89 -10.12
N ARG A 74 -5.03 8.75 -8.80
CA ARG A 74 -4.93 9.90 -7.88
C ARG A 74 -3.58 10.62 -8.03
N LEU A 75 -2.48 9.88 -8.18
CA LEU A 75 -1.16 10.47 -8.47
C LEU A 75 -1.15 11.17 -9.83
N HIS A 76 -1.81 10.59 -10.84
CA HIS A 76 -1.99 11.21 -12.15
C HIS A 76 -2.76 12.55 -12.05
N ASP A 77 -3.71 12.66 -11.13
CA ASP A 77 -4.48 13.88 -10.91
C ASP A 77 -3.63 15.05 -10.38
N VAL A 78 -2.50 14.77 -9.74
CA VAL A 78 -1.50 15.77 -9.29
C VAL A 78 -0.24 15.77 -10.18
N ASN A 79 -0.38 15.26 -11.42
CA ASN A 79 0.67 15.13 -12.43
C ASN A 79 1.94 14.43 -11.93
N LYS A 80 1.78 13.45 -11.04
CA LYS A 80 2.82 12.50 -10.63
C LYS A 80 2.58 11.16 -11.31
N SER A 81 3.64 10.40 -11.58
CA SER A 81 3.54 9.07 -12.18
C SER A 81 3.17 8.00 -11.16
N GLY A 82 2.47 6.94 -11.56
CA GLY A 82 2.24 5.76 -10.71
C GLY A 82 3.51 5.13 -10.11
N TYR A 83 4.67 5.33 -10.77
CA TYR A 83 5.98 4.87 -10.28
C TYR A 83 6.33 5.34 -8.85
N TRP A 84 5.75 6.45 -8.36
CA TRP A 84 5.98 6.91 -6.99
C TRP A 84 5.60 5.86 -5.93
N LEU A 85 4.68 4.94 -6.25
CA LEU A 85 4.30 3.82 -5.38
C LEU A 85 5.34 2.70 -5.33
N ILE A 86 6.16 2.57 -6.38
CA ILE A 86 7.12 1.48 -6.59
C ILE A 86 8.51 1.85 -6.07
N VAL A 87 8.83 3.15 -5.99
CA VAL A 87 10.14 3.67 -5.53
C VAL A 87 10.69 2.99 -4.25
N PRO A 88 9.90 2.74 -3.18
CA PRO A 88 10.44 2.12 -1.97
C PRO A 88 10.53 0.59 -2.03
N LEU A 89 10.04 -0.08 -3.09
CA LEU A 89 10.08 -1.55 -3.18
C LEU A 89 11.48 -2.15 -3.11
N PRO A 90 12.51 -1.61 -3.80
CA PRO A 90 13.88 -2.13 -3.67
C PRO A 90 14.40 -2.06 -2.24
N LEU A 91 14.02 -1.02 -1.48
CA LEU A 91 14.45 -0.84 -0.10
C LEU A 91 13.78 -1.87 0.82
N ILE A 92 12.48 -2.11 0.63
CA ILE A 92 11.75 -3.18 1.32
C ILE A 92 12.37 -4.54 0.99
N PHE A 93 12.68 -4.78 -0.28
CA PHE A 93 13.30 -6.03 -0.74
C PHE A 93 14.65 -6.27 -0.07
N ILE A 94 15.55 -5.27 -0.06
CA ILE A 94 16.86 -5.37 0.61
C ILE A 94 16.69 -5.63 2.12
N SER A 95 15.70 -4.99 2.75
CA SER A 95 15.40 -5.18 4.17
C SER A 95 15.01 -6.62 4.49
N TYR A 96 14.08 -7.21 3.74
CA TYR A 96 13.68 -8.60 3.95
C TYR A 96 14.77 -9.59 3.53
N LEU A 97 15.54 -9.27 2.49
CA LEU A 97 16.67 -10.08 2.05
C LEU A 97 17.74 -10.18 3.15
N SER A 98 18.02 -9.11 3.91
CA SER A 98 18.99 -9.16 5.00
C SER A 98 18.57 -10.15 6.11
N LEU A 99 17.28 -10.16 6.48
CA LEU A 99 16.74 -11.13 7.45
C LEU A 99 16.75 -12.56 6.90
N PHE A 100 16.39 -12.74 5.62
CA PHE A 100 16.41 -14.04 4.98
C PHE A 100 17.83 -14.63 4.97
N LEU A 101 18.83 -13.85 4.54
CA LEU A 101 20.23 -14.27 4.57
C LEU A 101 20.67 -14.62 6.00
N LEU A 102 20.28 -13.81 6.99
CA LEU A 102 20.58 -14.13 8.38
C LEU A 102 20.01 -15.49 8.81
N SER A 103 18.78 -15.83 8.39
CA SER A 103 18.16 -17.12 8.71
C SER A 103 18.90 -18.32 8.08
N LEU A 104 19.57 -18.12 6.95
CA LEU A 104 20.34 -19.18 6.28
C LEU A 104 21.72 -19.43 6.93
N PHE A 105 22.33 -18.38 7.51
CA PHE A 105 23.69 -18.44 8.04
C PHE A 105 23.74 -18.49 9.58
N SER A 106 22.60 -18.52 10.27
CA SER A 106 22.56 -18.58 11.74
C SER A 106 22.86 -20.00 12.23
N PRO A 107 23.96 -20.24 12.98
CA PRO A 107 24.23 -21.54 13.59
C PRO A 107 23.20 -21.87 14.66
N GLU A 108 22.75 -23.13 14.70
CA GLU A 108 21.67 -23.65 15.56
C GLU A 108 22.00 -23.59 17.07
N ASN A 109 23.29 -23.55 17.42
CA ASN A 109 23.78 -23.42 18.79
C ASN A 109 24.42 -22.05 19.01
N GLN A 110 23.67 -21.13 19.62
CA GLN A 110 24.13 -19.80 20.03
C GLN A 110 24.20 -19.74 21.56
N SER A 111 25.40 -19.90 22.11
CA SER A 111 25.65 -19.84 23.57
C SER A 111 26.25 -18.51 24.04
N GLU A 112 26.54 -17.57 23.14
CA GLU A 112 26.96 -16.20 23.46
C GLU A 112 26.17 -15.20 22.60
N GLY A 113 26.13 -13.94 23.03
CA GLY A 113 25.20 -12.89 22.53
C GLY A 113 25.28 -12.57 21.03
N LEU A 114 24.57 -11.50 20.61
CA LEU A 114 24.42 -11.15 19.20
C LEU A 114 25.77 -10.92 18.50
N ASN A 115 26.01 -11.66 17.42
CA ASN A 115 27.17 -11.50 16.56
C ASN A 115 27.09 -10.19 15.76
N PHE A 116 28.24 -9.61 15.40
CA PHE A 116 28.30 -8.38 14.58
C PHE A 116 27.47 -8.47 13.29
N PHE A 117 27.51 -9.62 12.61
CA PHE A 117 26.72 -9.87 11.39
C PHE A 117 25.20 -9.85 11.63
N GLN A 118 24.74 -10.37 12.78
CA GLN A 118 23.33 -10.29 13.18
C GLN A 118 22.90 -8.85 13.41
N ILE A 119 23.73 -8.08 14.11
CA ILE A 119 23.48 -6.66 14.39
C ILE A 119 23.33 -5.87 13.08
N ILE A 120 24.25 -6.04 12.12
CA ILE A 120 24.16 -5.38 10.81
C ILE A 120 22.87 -5.76 10.08
N SER A 121 22.51 -7.04 10.04
CA SER A 121 21.32 -7.51 9.33
C SER A 121 20.04 -6.91 9.92
N ILE A 122 19.96 -6.83 11.26
CA ILE A 122 18.84 -6.22 11.99
C ILE A 122 18.79 -4.71 11.74
N ILE A 123 19.92 -4.00 11.83
CA ILE A 123 19.97 -2.56 11.55
C ILE A 123 19.53 -2.27 10.11
N THR A 124 20.01 -3.04 9.15
CA THR A 124 19.66 -2.89 7.72
C THR A 124 18.15 -3.10 7.52
N TYR A 125 17.57 -4.09 8.18
CA TYR A 125 16.14 -4.34 8.14
C TYR A 125 15.34 -3.17 8.73
N ILE A 126 15.68 -2.73 9.94
CA ILE A 126 14.96 -1.66 10.63
C ILE A 126 15.06 -0.34 9.85
N THR A 127 16.27 0.01 9.40
CA THR A 127 16.51 1.26 8.67
C THR A 127 15.77 1.28 7.34
N GLY A 128 15.81 0.19 6.58
CA GLY A 128 15.12 0.12 5.29
C GLY A 128 13.59 0.12 5.43
N ILE A 129 13.03 -0.60 6.41
CA ILE A 129 11.58 -0.55 6.69
C ILE A 129 11.16 0.85 7.16
N LEU A 130 11.95 1.51 8.00
CA LEU A 130 11.66 2.86 8.47
C LEU A 130 11.65 3.86 7.31
N MET A 131 12.67 3.83 6.45
CA MET A 131 12.77 4.70 5.28
C MET A 131 11.62 4.46 4.29
N ALA A 132 11.24 3.20 4.05
CA ALA A 132 10.10 2.88 3.19
C ALA A 132 8.78 3.37 3.81
N SER A 133 8.60 3.22 5.13
CA SER A 133 7.44 3.72 5.85
C SER A 133 7.33 5.24 5.77
N LEU A 134 8.45 5.96 5.95
CA LEU A 134 8.49 7.42 5.81
C LEU A 134 8.09 7.86 4.39
N TRP A 135 8.47 7.11 3.36
CA TRP A 135 8.07 7.40 1.98
C TRP A 135 6.57 7.26 1.73
N TYR A 136 5.94 6.22 2.28
CA TYR A 136 4.49 6.03 2.17
C TYR A 136 3.71 7.04 3.03
N CYS A 137 4.20 7.33 4.24
CA CYS A 137 3.52 8.22 5.18
C CYS A 137 3.63 9.70 4.82
N PHE A 138 4.71 10.16 4.20
CA PHE A 138 4.93 11.59 3.97
C PHE A 138 4.75 12.02 2.51
N PRO A 139 5.65 11.69 1.54
CA PRO A 139 5.47 12.06 0.14
C PRO A 139 4.14 11.61 -0.48
N ILE A 140 3.82 10.32 -0.34
CA ILE A 140 2.63 9.74 -0.98
C ILE A 140 1.37 10.33 -0.34
N PHE A 141 1.27 10.32 0.99
CA PHE A 141 0.12 10.92 1.68
C PHE A 141 -0.09 12.40 1.30
N MET A 142 0.98 13.18 1.22
CA MET A 142 0.91 14.57 0.78
C MET A 142 0.34 14.68 -0.65
N PHE A 143 0.82 13.88 -1.60
CA PHE A 143 0.29 13.91 -2.97
C PHE A 143 -1.19 13.47 -3.04
N LEU A 144 -1.60 12.50 -2.23
CA LEU A 144 -2.98 12.02 -2.22
C LEU A 144 -3.96 13.06 -1.63
N THR A 145 -3.48 13.94 -0.74
CA THR A 145 -4.26 15.02 -0.13
C THR A 145 -4.20 16.35 -0.90
N GLN A 146 -3.28 16.52 -1.85
CA GLN A 146 -3.13 17.73 -2.68
C GLN A 146 -4.30 17.96 -3.65
N LYS A 147 -4.50 19.19 -4.14
CA LYS A 147 -5.62 19.49 -5.06
C LYS A 147 -5.20 18.96 -6.42
N GLY A 148 -6.16 18.40 -7.16
CA GLY A 148 -5.90 18.02 -8.54
C GLY A 148 -5.48 19.22 -9.36
N ASP A 149 -4.72 18.98 -10.42
CA ASP A 149 -4.41 20.02 -11.39
C ASP A 149 -5.68 20.51 -12.06
N ILE A 150 -5.84 21.83 -12.14
CA ILE A 150 -7.03 22.46 -12.75
C ILE A 150 -6.93 22.38 -14.27
N GLU A 151 -5.72 22.36 -14.80
CA GLU A 151 -5.45 22.24 -16.22
C GLU A 151 -5.47 20.79 -16.69
N THR A 152 -5.61 20.63 -18.00
CA THR A 152 -5.45 19.35 -18.66
C THR A 152 -3.99 18.93 -18.52
N ASN A 153 -3.76 17.68 -18.10
CA ASN A 153 -2.42 17.13 -17.99
C ASN A 153 -2.28 15.92 -18.91
N LYS A 154 -1.07 15.34 -18.97
CA LYS A 154 -0.78 14.17 -19.83
C LYS A 154 -1.64 12.93 -19.54
N TYR A 155 -2.39 12.92 -18.45
CA TYR A 155 -3.29 11.83 -18.06
C TYR A 155 -4.77 12.16 -18.30
N GLY A 156 -5.09 13.34 -18.85
CA GLY A 156 -6.43 13.73 -19.26
C GLY A 156 -6.95 15.00 -18.60
N ASP A 157 -8.22 15.29 -18.90
CA ASP A 157 -8.94 16.46 -18.42
C ASP A 157 -9.22 16.39 -16.90
N PRO A 158 -9.34 17.54 -16.23
CA PRO A 158 -9.68 17.59 -14.80
C PRO A 158 -11.04 16.91 -14.50
N ASN A 159 -11.14 16.29 -13.32
CA ASN A 159 -12.37 15.66 -12.81
C ASN A 159 -13.27 16.65 -12.07
#